data_AF-A0A7C3CR97-F1
#
_entry.id   AF-A0A7C3CR97-F1
#
_cell.length_a   1.000
_cell.length_b   1.000
_cell.length_c   1.000
_cell.angle_alpha   90.00
_cell.angle_beta   90.00
_cell.angle_gamma   90.00
#
_symmetry.space_group_name_H-M   'P 1'
#
loop_
_entity.id
_entity.type
_entity.pdbx_description
1 polymer ?
#
loop_
_entity_poly.entity_id
_entity_poly.type
_entity_poly.pdbx_seq_one_letter_code
_entity_poly.pdbx_strand_id
1 'polypeptide(L)'
;MNPQDLTGIHDILPLEKPPLISAGVWLALVVTIIISITGFLLWRHLRPLNRLQRDLHKGRITTRAAAHRLAHLSRLSHDSQREIDQLRFSRQPPNAKTLQALIEKIRNDR
;
A
#
# COMPACT_ATOMS: atom_id res chain seq x y z
N MET A 1 71.65 -27.70 1.43
CA MET A 1 70.36 -27.13 0.97
C MET A 1 69.28 -28.08 1.47
N ASN A 2 68.60 -27.70 2.55
CA ASN A 2 67.77 -28.62 3.33
C ASN A 2 66.28 -28.42 2.93
N PRO A 3 65.53 -29.45 2.54
CA PRO A 3 64.15 -29.32 2.07
C PRO A 3 63.10 -29.12 3.20
N GLN A 4 63.53 -28.65 4.38
CA GLN A 4 62.67 -28.58 5.58
C GLN A 4 62.04 -27.20 5.84
N ASP A 5 62.35 -26.18 5.02
CA ASP A 5 61.85 -24.81 5.25
C ASP A 5 60.52 -24.48 4.53
N LEU A 6 59.86 -25.45 3.90
CA LEU A 6 58.61 -25.22 3.16
C LEU A 6 57.33 -25.64 3.92
N THR A 7 57.44 -26.09 5.16
CA THR A 7 56.29 -26.54 5.96
C THR A 7 56.24 -25.84 7.31
N GLY A 8 56.26 -24.51 7.28
CA GLY A 8 56.05 -23.66 8.45
C GLY A 8 54.70 -22.96 8.38
N ILE A 9 53.63 -23.77 8.24
CA ILE A 9 52.26 -23.52 8.68
C ILE A 9 51.78 -22.07 8.46
N HIS A 10 51.03 -21.89 7.37
CA HIS A 10 50.01 -20.86 7.24
C HIS A 10 49.40 -20.54 8.60
N ASP A 11 49.71 -19.35 9.10
CA ASP A 11 49.00 -18.70 10.19
C ASP A 11 47.61 -18.38 9.65
N ILE A 12 46.77 -19.42 9.64
CA ILE A 12 45.38 -19.35 9.24
C ILE A 12 44.73 -18.53 10.33
N LEU A 13 44.51 -17.24 10.07
CA LEU A 13 43.49 -16.46 10.74
C LEU A 13 42.31 -17.40 11.02
N PRO A 14 41.78 -17.49 12.25
CA PRO A 14 40.53 -18.21 12.43
C PRO A 14 39.54 -17.54 11.49
N LEU A 15 39.19 -18.20 10.38
CA LEU A 15 38.10 -17.75 9.53
C LEU A 15 36.89 -17.74 10.47
N GLU A 16 36.53 -16.54 10.95
CA GLU A 16 35.31 -16.31 11.70
C GLU A 16 34.21 -16.93 10.86
N LYS A 17 33.64 -18.03 11.38
CA LYS A 17 32.56 -18.73 10.70
C LYS A 17 31.50 -17.68 10.43
N PRO A 18 31.06 -17.49 9.17
CA PRO A 18 30.05 -16.49 8.89
C PRO A 18 28.86 -16.78 9.80
N PRO A 19 28.29 -15.77 10.47
CA PRO A 19 27.19 -15.98 11.37
C PRO A 19 26.10 -16.73 10.60
N LEU A 20 25.77 -17.95 11.03
CA LEU A 20 24.64 -18.67 10.48
C LEU A 20 23.40 -17.87 10.85
N ILE A 21 22.97 -17.02 9.92
CA ILE A 21 21.73 -16.28 10.03
C ILE A 21 20.63 -17.33 10.21
N SER A 22 20.08 -17.39 11.42
CA SER A 22 19.09 -18.40 11.76
C SER A 22 17.89 -18.27 10.82
N ALA A 23 17.25 -19.40 10.50
CA ALA A 23 16.05 -19.40 9.65
C ALA A 23 14.97 -18.43 10.15
N GLY A 24 14.93 -18.17 11.47
CA GLY A 24 14.05 -17.16 12.08
C GLY A 24 14.35 -15.73 11.65
N VAL A 25 15.62 -15.34 11.47
CA VAL A 25 16.00 -14.01 11.00
C VAL A 25 15.58 -13.80 9.54
N TRP A 26 15.78 -14.81 8.68
CA TRP A 26 15.29 -14.77 7.30
C TRP A 26 13.77 -14.66 7.21
N LEU A 27 13.06 -15.44 8.03
CA LEU A 27 11.59 -15.37 8.13
C LEU A 27 11.14 -13.96 8.55
N ALA A 28 11.75 -13.39 9.58
CA ALA A 28 11.43 -12.04 10.06
C ALA A 28 11.64 -10.98 8.97
N LEU A 29 12.71 -11.11 8.19
CA LEU A 29 13.04 -10.20 7.09
C LEU A 29 11.98 -10.27 5.98
N VAL A 30 11.60 -11.49 5.57
CA VAL A 30 10.54 -11.71 4.57
C VAL A 30 9.20 -11.17 5.05
N VAL A 31 8.81 -11.45 6.29
CA VAL A 31 7.56 -10.93 6.88
C VAL A 31 7.56 -9.41 6.91
N THR A 32 8.69 -8.79 7.30
CA THR A 32 8.82 -7.32 7.31
C THR A 32 8.68 -6.72 5.92
N ILE A 33 9.27 -7.36 4.90
CA ILE A 33 9.14 -6.95 3.51
C ILE A 33 7.69 -7.07 3.05
N ILE A 34 7.02 -8.20 3.33
CA ILE A 34 5.62 -8.40 2.97
C ILE A 34 4.76 -7.32 3.63
N ILE A 35 4.87 -7.11 4.94
CA ILE A 35 4.10 -6.07 5.64
C ILE A 35 4.37 -4.69 5.05
N SER A 36 5.62 -4.37 4.72
CA SER A 36 5.98 -3.09 4.11
C SER A 36 5.36 -2.92 2.73
N ILE A 37 5.40 -3.95 1.89
CA ILE A 37 4.79 -3.94 0.55
C ILE A 37 3.28 -3.81 0.66
N THR A 38 2.64 -4.63 1.49
CA THR A 38 1.18 -4.62 1.67
C THR A 38 0.72 -3.27 2.22
N GLY A 39 1.41 -2.74 3.24
CA GLY A 39 1.15 -1.42 3.81
C GLY A 39 1.34 -0.30 2.79
N PHE A 40 2.41 -0.35 1.99
CA PHE A 40 2.66 0.63 0.93
C PHE A 40 1.59 0.59 -0.16
N LEU A 41 1.18 -0.60 -0.60
CA LEU A 41 0.10 -0.78 -1.58
C LEU A 41 -1.22 -0.25 -1.02
N LEU A 42 -1.56 -0.60 0.22
CA LEU A 42 -2.75 -0.09 0.90
C LEU A 42 -2.72 1.44 0.97
N TRP A 43 -1.60 2.02 1.38
CA TRP A 43 -1.45 3.46 1.50
C TRP A 43 -1.56 4.16 0.15
N ARG A 44 -0.92 3.62 -0.90
CA ARG A 44 -1.00 4.14 -2.27
C ARG A 44 -2.43 4.08 -2.81
N HIS A 45 -3.18 3.03 -2.50
CA HIS A 45 -4.57 2.87 -2.94
C HIS A 45 -5.58 3.71 -2.14
N LEU A 46 -5.35 3.93 -0.83
CA LEU A 46 -6.23 4.71 0.04
C LEU A 46 -5.96 6.22 -0.01
N ARG A 47 -4.75 6.65 -0.40
CA ARG A 47 -4.38 8.07 -0.52
C ARG A 47 -5.35 8.93 -1.35
N PRO A 48 -5.78 8.52 -2.57
CA PRO A 48 -6.68 9.34 -3.38
C PRO A 48 -8.06 9.48 -2.73
N LEU A 49 -8.60 8.41 -2.14
CA LEU A 49 -9.90 8.43 -1.44
C LEU A 49 -9.87 9.36 -0.22
N ASN A 50 -8.82 9.27 0.60
CA ASN A 50 -8.66 10.13 1.79
C ASN A 50 -8.50 11.61 1.41
N ARG A 51 -7.81 11.91 0.30
CA ARG A 51 -7.72 13.30 -0.22
C ARG A 51 -9.09 13.79 -0.70
N LEU A 52 -9.82 12.96 -1.42
CA LEU A 52 -11.15 13.28 -1.96
C LEU A 52 -12.17 13.54 -0.83
N GLN A 53 -12.15 12.71 0.21
CA GLN A 53 -12.97 12.90 1.41
C GLN A 53 -12.62 14.19 2.15
N ARG A 54 -11.32 14.49 2.33
CA ARG A 54 -10.86 15.72 2.96
C ARG A 54 -11.24 16.96 2.15
N ASP A 55 -11.09 16.92 0.83
CA ASP A 55 -11.42 18.05 -0.04
C ASP A 55 -12.94 18.30 -0.06
N LEU A 56 -13.75 17.23 -0.03
CA LEU A 56 -15.20 17.33 0.10
C LEU A 56 -15.60 17.94 1.44
N HIS A 57 -14.99 17.48 2.54
CA HIS A 57 -15.31 17.95 3.88
C HIS A 57 -14.90 19.42 4.09
N LYS A 58 -13.78 19.84 3.49
CA LYS A 58 -13.32 21.23 3.50
C LYS A 58 -14.08 22.14 2.52
N GLY A 59 -15.07 21.62 1.78
CA GLY A 59 -15.82 22.37 0.78
C GLY A 59 -14.99 22.87 -0.40
N ARG A 60 -13.77 22.32 -0.61
CA ARG A 60 -12.87 22.73 -1.70
C ARG A 60 -13.34 22.22 -3.07
N ILE A 61 -14.15 21.18 -3.08
CA ILE A 61 -14.73 20.59 -4.28
C ILE A 61 -16.25 20.49 -4.14
N THR A 62 -16.96 20.72 -5.23
CA THR A 62 -18.40 20.50 -5.28
C THR A 62 -18.70 19.00 -5.24
N THR A 63 -19.85 18.63 -4.69
CA THR A 63 -20.25 17.22 -4.56
C THR A 63 -20.35 16.52 -5.92
N ARG A 64 -20.73 17.24 -6.99
CA ARG A 64 -20.74 16.72 -8.36
C ARG A 64 -19.33 16.49 -8.93
N ALA A 65 -18.37 17.37 -8.66
CA ALA A 65 -16.97 17.16 -9.07
C ALA A 65 -16.33 15.99 -8.31
N ALA A 66 -16.69 15.81 -7.04
CA ALA A 66 -16.26 14.67 -6.24
C ALA A 66 -16.82 13.34 -6.78
N ALA A 67 -18.10 13.30 -7.16
CA ALA A 67 -18.71 12.12 -7.81
C ALA A 67 -17.99 11.74 -9.11
N HIS A 68 -17.63 12.73 -9.93
CA HIS A 68 -16.86 12.52 -11.15
C HIS A 68 -15.45 11.95 -10.90
N ARG A 69 -14.74 12.47 -9.91
CA ARG A 69 -13.42 11.93 -9.52
C ARG A 69 -13.51 10.53 -8.93
N LEU A 70 -14.59 10.23 -8.19
CA LEU A 70 -14.89 8.90 -7.70
C LEU A 70 -15.10 7.91 -8.84
N ALA A 71 -15.90 8.25 -9.85
CA ALA A 71 -16.12 7.40 -11.03
C ALA A 71 -14.83 7.02 -11.76
N HIS A 72 -13.83 7.91 -11.75
CA HIS A 72 -12.53 7.69 -12.40
C HIS A 72 -11.59 6.77 -11.59
N LEU A 73 -11.95 6.37 -10.36
CA LEU A 73 -11.20 5.38 -9.61
C LEU A 73 -11.49 3.98 -10.18
N SER A 74 -10.51 3.45 -10.91
CA SER A 74 -10.57 2.27 -11.80
C SER A 74 -10.91 0.91 -11.16
N ARG A 75 -11.37 0.84 -9.90
CA ARG A 75 -11.64 -0.44 -9.19
C ARG A 75 -12.90 -0.38 -8.32
N LEU A 76 -13.94 0.29 -8.80
CA LEU A 76 -15.23 0.28 -8.12
C LEU A 76 -15.98 -1.00 -8.47
N SER A 77 -16.65 -1.61 -7.49
CA SER A 77 -17.60 -2.70 -7.75
C SER A 77 -18.70 -2.20 -8.71
N HIS A 78 -19.27 -3.11 -9.52
CA HIS A 78 -20.34 -2.76 -10.46
C HIS A 78 -21.52 -2.06 -9.78
N ASP A 79 -21.85 -2.45 -8.55
CA ASP A 79 -22.90 -1.82 -7.76
C ASP A 79 -22.51 -0.41 -7.31
N SER A 80 -21.27 -0.23 -6.88
CA SER A 80 -20.74 1.10 -6.53
C SER A 80 -20.66 2.04 -7.74
N GLN A 81 -20.34 1.52 -8.94
CA GLN A 81 -20.35 2.31 -10.17
C GLN A 81 -21.75 2.79 -10.53
N ARG A 82 -22.76 1.91 -10.44
CA ARG A 82 -24.16 2.29 -10.67
C ARG A 82 -24.65 3.37 -9.70
N GLU A 83 -24.33 3.25 -8.41
CA GLU A 83 -24.67 4.28 -7.42
C GLU A 83 -23.97 5.62 -7.73
N ILE A 84 -22.69 5.60 -8.16
CA ILE A 84 -21.96 6.82 -8.56
C ILE A 84 -22.58 7.45 -9.81
N ASP A 85 -22.92 6.66 -10.82
CA ASP A 85 -23.50 7.18 -12.06
C ASP A 85 -24.89 7.78 -11.82
N GLN A 86 -25.72 7.17 -10.96
CA GLN A 86 -26.97 7.79 -10.53
C GLN A 86 -26.75 9.15 -9.85
N LEU A 87 -25.75 9.25 -8.97
CA LEU A 87 -25.41 10.51 -8.28
C LEU A 87 -24.82 11.56 -9.24
N ARG A 88 -24.09 11.12 -10.26
CA ARG A 88 -23.48 11.98 -11.28
C ARG A 88 -24.51 12.59 -12.23
N PHE A 89 -25.50 11.79 -12.65
CA PHE A 89 -26.53 12.20 -13.61
C PHE A 89 -27.84 12.68 -12.96
N SER A 90 -27.95 12.67 -11.63
CA SER A 90 -29.08 13.28 -10.93
C SER A 90 -29.15 14.79 -11.18
N ARG A 91 -30.38 15.30 -11.35
CA ARG A 91 -30.66 16.73 -11.56
C ARG A 91 -30.24 17.59 -10.38
N GLN A 92 -30.36 17.05 -9.16
CA GLN A 92 -29.94 17.74 -7.94
C GLN A 92 -28.54 17.28 -7.52
N PRO A 93 -27.66 18.20 -7.09
CA PRO A 93 -26.33 17.83 -6.61
C PRO A 93 -26.47 16.92 -5.39
N PRO A 94 -25.76 15.78 -5.34
CA PRO A 94 -25.85 14.86 -4.22
C PRO A 94 -25.34 15.53 -2.94
N ASN A 95 -25.99 15.22 -1.82
CA ASN A 95 -25.59 15.75 -0.52
C ASN A 95 -24.21 15.18 -0.12
N ALA A 96 -23.39 15.99 0.54
CA ALA A 96 -22.04 15.60 0.96
C ALA A 96 -22.06 14.36 1.87
N LYS A 97 -23.09 14.20 2.70
CA LYS A 97 -23.27 13.02 3.57
C LYS A 97 -23.49 11.74 2.77
N THR A 98 -24.31 11.77 1.72
CA THR A 98 -24.58 10.61 0.87
C THR A 98 -23.33 10.18 0.11
N LEU A 99 -22.54 11.16 -0.35
CA LEU A 99 -21.27 10.89 -1.02
C LEU A 99 -20.22 10.31 -0.06
N GLN A 100 -20.17 10.78 1.19
CA GLN A 100 -19.28 10.24 2.23
C GLN A 100 -19.65 8.80 2.60
N ALA A 101 -20.94 8.51 2.81
CA ALA A 101 -21.40 7.15 3.07
C ALA A 101 -21.02 6.20 1.93
N LEU A 102 -21.09 6.68 0.68
CA LEU A 102 -20.66 5.91 -0.49
C LEU A 102 -19.15 5.64 -0.49
N ILE A 103 -18.33 6.67 -0.21
CA ILE A 103 -16.87 6.53 -0.08
C ILE A 103 -16.51 5.50 1.00
N GLU A 104 -17.21 5.54 2.13
CA GLU A 104 -16.99 4.64 3.25
C GLU A 104 -17.42 3.20 2.90
N LYS A 105 -18.55 3.03 2.20
CA LYS A 105 -18.98 1.74 1.65
C LYS A 105 -17.94 1.18 0.68
N ILE A 106 -17.46 1.97 -0.28
CA ILE A 106 -16.40 1.57 -1.24
C ILE A 106 -15.09 1.19 -0.53
N ARG A 107 -14.78 1.86 0.59
CA ARG A 107 -13.59 1.55 1.40
C ARG A 107 -13.75 0.23 2.16
N ASN A 108 -14.96 -0.11 2.59
CA ASN A 108 -15.25 -1.31 3.38
C ASN A 108 -15.50 -2.57 2.52
N ASP A 109 -15.94 -2.36 1.28
CA ASP A 109 -16.23 -3.42 0.29
C ASP A 109 -14.97 -3.90 -0.47
N ARG A 110 -13.79 -3.39 -0.10
CA ARG A 110 -12.48 -3.73 -0.66
C ARG A 110 -11.55 -4.30 0.41
#